data_AF-A0A508YNH9-F1
#
_entry.id   AF-A0A508YNH9-F1
#
_cell.length_a   1.000
_cell.length_b   1.000
_cell.length_c   1.000
_cell.angle_alpha   90.00
_cell.angle_beta   90.00
_cell.angle_gamma   90.00
#
_symmetry.space_group_name_H-M   'P 1'
#
loop_
_entity.id
_entity.type
_entity.pdbx_description
1 polymer ?
#
loop_
_entity_poly.entity_id
_entity_poly.type
_entity_poly.pdbx_seq_one_letter_code
_entity_poly.pdbx_strand_id
1 'polypeptide(L)' 'MKIYEVIPNFGGPSHVVIARNEEEAIEATVKNLNEFQTAHLFKTSEFCASDIDADKFSEPTIIY' A
#
# COMPACT_ATOMS: atom_id res chain seq x y z
N MET A 1 -9.33 -10.19 5.70
CA MET A 1 -8.56 -8.93 5.61
C MET A 1 -7.16 -9.24 6.08
N LYS A 2 -6.16 -8.69 5.39
CA LYS A 2 -4.73 -8.83 5.70
C LYS A 2 -4.09 -7.44 5.64
N ILE A 3 -2.90 -7.32 6.21
CA ILE A 3 -2.06 -6.14 6.08
C ILE A 3 -1.22 -6.33 4.81
N TYR A 4 -1.18 -5.32 3.96
CA TYR A 4 -0.36 -5.29 2.75
C TYR A 4 0.57 -4.10 2.79
N GLU A 5 1.82 -4.33 2.40
CA GLU A 5 2.74 -3.26 2.03
C GLU A 5 2.60 -3.01 0.53
N VAL A 6 2.28 -1.78 0.15
CA VAL A 6 2.16 -1.33 -1.24
C VAL A 6 3.39 -0.49 -1.57
N ILE A 7 4.17 -0.94 -2.55
CA ILE A 7 5.47 -0.36 -2.89
C ILE A 7 5.40 0.23 -4.31
N PRO A 8 5.80 1.49 -4.51
CA PRO A 8 5.88 2.09 -5.83
C PRO A 8 7.05 1.52 -6.65
N ASN A 9 6.79 1.12 -7.89
CA ASN A 9 7.79 0.57 -8.81
C ASN A 9 8.84 1.61 -9.25
N PHE A 10 8.52 2.91 -9.11
CA PHE A 10 9.39 4.02 -9.47
C PHE A 10 10.28 4.50 -8.31
N GLY A 11 10.25 3.79 -7.16
CA GLY A 11 10.92 4.20 -5.92
C GLY A 11 10.13 5.28 -5.18
N GLY A 12 10.23 5.30 -3.85
CA GLY A 12 9.46 6.20 -3.00
C GLY A 12 9.03 5.54 -1.69
N PRO A 13 8.21 6.23 -0.88
CA PRO A 13 7.66 5.65 0.34
C PRO A 13 6.71 4.48 0.00
N SER A 14 6.80 3.40 0.78
CA SER A 14 5.77 2.36 0.78
C SER A 14 4.58 2.77 1.64
N HIS A 15 3.43 2.17 1.38
CA HIS A 15 2.19 2.42 2.11
C HIS A 15 1.66 1.13 2.70
N VAL A 16 1.36 1.13 3.99
CA VAL A 16 0.79 -0.04 4.66
C VAL A 16 -0.73 0.14 4.76
N VAL A 17 -1.47 -0.83 4.23
CA VAL A 17 -2.95 -0.79 4.16
C VAL A 17 -3.57 -2.12 4.55
N ILE A 18 -4.80 -2.06 5.07
CA ILE A 18 -5.59 -3.27 5.38
C ILE A 18 -6.58 -3.49 4.24
N ALA A 19 -6.45 -4.63 3.55
CA ALA A 19 -7.30 -4.98 2.40
C ALA A 19 -7.66 -6.47 2.39
N ARG A 20 -8.57 -6.90 1.51
CA ARG A 20 -8.93 -8.31 1.34
C ARG A 20 -7.93 -9.04 0.45
N ASN A 21 -7.37 -8.36 -0.55
CA ASN A 21 -6.38 -8.87 -1.49
C ASN A 21 -5.40 -7.76 -1.92
N GLU A 22 -4.38 -8.13 -2.70
CA GLU A 22 -3.36 -7.21 -3.21
C GLU A 22 -3.92 -6.13 -4.13
N GLU A 23 -4.88 -6.49 -4.99
CA GLU A 23 -5.51 -5.56 -5.94
C GLU A 23 -6.23 -4.43 -5.21
N GLU A 24 -7.06 -4.76 -4.21
CA GLU A 24 -7.76 -3.80 -3.36
C GLU A 24 -6.78 -2.93 -2.56
N ALA A 25 -5.64 -3.48 -2.10
CA ALA A 25 -4.60 -2.72 -1.42
C ALA A 25 -3.99 -1.64 -2.33
N ILE A 26 -3.67 -2.01 -3.57
CA ILE A 26 -3.14 -1.09 -4.58
C ILE A 26 -4.18 -0.03 -4.95
N GLU A 27 -5.43 -0.44 -5.21
CA GLU A 27 -6.51 0.48 -5.55
C GLU A 27 -6.77 1.51 -4.44
N ALA A 28 -6.82 1.07 -3.19
CA ALA A 28 -7.02 1.96 -2.04
C ALA A 28 -5.88 2.97 -1.92
N THR A 29 -4.64 2.53 -2.10
CA THR A 29 -3.46 3.39 -2.06
C THR A 29 -3.46 4.43 -3.17
N VAL A 30 -3.68 3.98 -4.42
CA VAL A 30 -3.73 4.88 -5.59
C VAL A 30 -4.86 5.90 -5.46
N LYS A 31 -6.03 5.47 -4.99
CA LYS A 31 -7.17 6.38 -4.77
C LYS A 31 -6.84 7.45 -3.74
N ASN A 32 -6.22 7.08 -2.62
CA ASN A 32 -5.82 8.03 -1.58
C ASN A 32 -4.75 9.01 -2.07
N LEU A 33 -3.72 8.52 -2.77
CA LEU A 33 -2.67 9.38 -3.33
C LEU A 33 -3.22 10.36 -4.36
N ASN A 34 -4.15 9.91 -5.20
CA ASN A 34 -4.76 10.74 -6.24
C ASN A 34 -5.77 11.77 -5.70
N GLU A 35 -6.24 11.64 -4.45
CA GLU A 35 -7.19 12.59 -3.85
C GLU A 35 -6.59 14.00 -3.74
N PHE A 36 -5.29 14.09 -3.49
CA PHE A 36 -4.58 15.36 -3.27
C PHE A 36 -3.68 15.78 -4.44
N GLN A 37 -3.56 14.92 -5.46
CA GLN A 37 -2.60 15.08 -6.55
C GLN A 37 -3.26 15.72 -7.77
N THR A 38 -2.76 16.88 -8.20
CA THR A 38 -3.39 17.67 -9.28
C THR A 38 -2.63 17.64 -10.61
N ALA A 39 -1.33 17.30 -10.58
CA ALA A 39 -0.46 17.37 -11.76
C ALA A 39 -0.28 16.00 -12.47
N HIS A 40 -0.06 14.93 -11.71
CA HIS A 40 0.18 13.60 -12.27
C HIS A 40 -0.56 12.54 -11.43
N LEU A 41 -1.59 11.93 -12.01
CA LEU A 41 -2.34 10.87 -11.35
C LEU A 41 -1.59 9.55 -11.44
N PHE A 42 -1.43 8.91 -10.30
CA PHE A 42 -0.89 7.58 -10.15
C PHE A 42 -1.82 6.52 -10.72
N LYS A 43 -1.25 5.44 -11.25
CA LYS A 43 -1.95 4.27 -11.79
C LYS A 43 -1.62 3.04 -10.96
N THR A 44 -2.56 2.10 -10.85
CA THR A 44 -2.37 0.84 -10.12
C THR A 44 -1.19 0.01 -10.63
N SER A 45 -0.92 0.02 -11.94
CA SER A 45 0.24 -0.65 -12.54
C SER A 45 1.60 -0.12 -12.09
N GLU A 46 1.64 1.04 -11.43
CA GLU A 46 2.87 1.66 -10.92
C GLU A 46 3.23 1.15 -9.52
N PHE A 47 2.44 0.23 -8.96
CA PHE A 47 2.62 -0.31 -7.62
C PHE A 47 2.62 -1.84 -7.65
N CYS A 48 3.27 -2.42 -6.66
CA CYS A 48 3.10 -3.82 -6.28
C CYS A 48 2.64 -3.88 -4.81
N ALA A 49 1.98 -4.97 -4.43
CA ALA A 49 1.63 -5.23 -3.05
C ALA A 49 2.29 -6.54 -2.59
N SER A 50 2.61 -6.61 -1.31
CA SER A 50 3.10 -7.82 -0.66
C SER A 50 2.41 -7.97 0.69
N ASP A 51 2.00 -9.18 1.03
CA ASP A 51 1.33 -9.42 2.29
C ASP A 51 2.32 -9.35 3.46
N ILE A 52 1.97 -8.56 4.47
CA ILE A 52 2.71 -8.50 5.72
C ILE A 52 2.17 -9.58 6.63
N ASP A 53 3.03 -10.57 6.90
CA ASP A 53 2.77 -11.58 7.92
C ASP A 53 3.01 -10.98 9.32
N ALA A 54 1.92 -10.52 9.94
CA ALA A 54 1.96 -9.86 11.25
C ALA A 54 2.50 -10.77 12.35
N ASP A 55 2.40 -12.10 12.20
CA ASP A 55 2.86 -13.07 13.19
C ASP A 55 4.40 -13.19 13.20
N LYS A 56 5.09 -12.65 12.18
CA LYS A 56 6.56 -12.60 12.14
C LYS A 56 7.17 -11.49 12.99
N PHE A 57 6.37 -10.56 13.50
CA PHE A 57 6.87 -9.48 14.34
C PHE A 57 6.90 -9.95 15.80
N SER A 58 8.09 -9.96 16.39
CA SER A 58 8.29 -10.34 17.80
C SER A 58 7.84 -9.25 18.78
N GLU A 59 7.66 -8.03 18.30
CA GLU A 59 7.25 -6.86 19.07
C GLU A 59 6.06 -6.17 18.38
N PRO A 60 5.19 -5.49 19.12
CA PRO A 60 4.07 -4.75 18.54
C PRO A 60 4.56 -3.65 17.58
N THR A 61 4.21 -3.75 16.30
CA THR A 61 4.48 -2.71 15.30
C THR A 61 3.33 -1.72 15.26
N ILE A 62 3.62 -0.42 15.42
CA ILE A 62 2.65 0.66 15.29
C ILE A 62 2.73 1.22 13.86
N ILE A 63 1.61 1.20 13.15
CA ILE A 63 1.45 1.82 11.83
C ILE A 63 0.78 3.19 12.07
N TYR A 64 1.39 4.27 11.59
CA TYR A 64 0.92 5.65 11.75
C TYR A 64 0.21 6.16 10.50
#